data_AF-A0AAW4CN95-F1
#
_entry.id   AF-A0AAW4CN95-F1
#
_cell.length_a   1.000
_cell.length_b   1.000
_cell.length_c   1.000
_cell.angle_alpha   90.00
_cell.angle_beta   90.00
_cell.angle_gamma   90.00
#
_symmetry.space_group_name_H-M   'P 1'
#
loop_
_entity.id
_entity.type
_entity.pdbx_description
1 polymer ?
#
loop_
_entity_poly.entity_id
_entity_poly.type
_entity_poly.pdbx_seq_one_letter_code
_entity_poly.pdbx_strand_id
1 'polypeptide(L)'
;MKKFNALLLVLGSVLAAPSFADDSQALQDRLATLKSFKAQFAQKVTDKEGQAVMQGEGTIALQQPMMIRWQQTNPDDTLFVSNGDKTYYFDSFAEQVTIMKTSSLIDSTPFVLLTSKDPAQWEKYSVLATNTGFSVTPNKGVESQVEQLDIAFADNEQGLAKLVVTDNSGQLSSFTFNNAQVNTPLDKSTFEFTPPEGVEIDDQSNGE
;
A
#
# COMPACT_ATOMS: atom_id res chain seq x y z
N MET A 1 -61.23 0.18 43.79
CA MET A 1 -60.97 1.15 42.70
C MET A 1 -59.48 1.15 42.42
N LYS A 2 -59.12 0.86 41.16
CA LYS A 2 -57.85 1.07 40.42
C LYS A 2 -56.51 0.67 41.07
N LYS A 3 -56.01 -0.51 40.66
CA LYS A 3 -54.59 -0.92 40.79
C LYS A 3 -53.78 -0.25 39.67
N PHE A 4 -52.71 0.46 40.02
CA PHE A 4 -51.78 1.07 39.07
C PHE A 4 -50.68 0.06 38.73
N ASN A 5 -50.69 -0.48 37.51
CA ASN A 5 -49.57 -1.26 36.98
C ASN A 5 -48.54 -0.29 36.39
N ALA A 6 -47.38 -0.16 37.03
CA ALA A 6 -46.24 0.56 36.47
C ALA A 6 -45.56 -0.35 35.43
N LEU A 7 -45.67 0.03 34.16
CA LEU A 7 -44.98 -0.59 33.04
C LEU A 7 -43.57 0.01 32.96
N LEU A 8 -42.56 -0.75 33.40
CA LEU A 8 -41.15 -0.40 33.24
C LEU A 8 -40.74 -0.66 31.78
N LEU A 9 -40.65 0.40 30.98
CA LEU A 9 -39.99 0.39 29.69
C LEU A 9 -38.47 0.29 29.91
N VAL A 10 -37.91 -0.89 29.65
CA VAL A 10 -36.47 -1.07 29.51
C VAL A 10 -36.08 -0.53 28.13
N LEU A 11 -35.59 0.70 28.09
CA LEU A 11 -34.93 1.25 26.90
C LEU A 11 -33.57 0.54 26.75
N GLY A 12 -33.52 -0.46 25.87
CA GLY A 12 -32.28 -1.08 25.44
C GLY A 12 -31.51 -0.10 24.56
N SER A 13 -30.51 0.56 25.13
CA SER A 13 -29.53 1.34 24.37
C SER A 13 -28.71 0.38 23.50
N VAL A 14 -29.04 0.28 22.22
CA VAL A 14 -28.17 -0.34 21.22
C VAL A 14 -26.97 0.57 21.07
N LEU A 15 -25.88 0.26 21.77
CA LEU A 15 -24.57 0.83 21.50
C LEU A 15 -24.13 0.28 20.15
N ALA A 16 -24.35 1.05 19.08
CA ALA A 16 -23.70 0.79 17.80
C ALA A 16 -22.19 0.95 18.02
N ALA A 17 -21.47 -0.17 18.10
CA ALA A 17 -20.03 -0.14 18.01
C ALA A 17 -19.65 0.46 16.65
N PRO A 18 -18.63 1.33 16.55
CA PRO A 18 -18.10 1.75 15.26
C PRO A 18 -17.65 0.49 14.52
N SER A 19 -18.29 0.22 13.39
CA SER A 19 -17.96 -0.90 12.53
C SER A 19 -16.70 -0.55 11.74
N PHE A 20 -15.54 -1.00 12.19
CA PHE A 20 -14.25 -0.88 11.47
C PHE A 20 -14.27 -1.46 10.04
N ALA A 21 -15.26 -2.29 9.72
CA ALA A 21 -15.45 -2.81 8.36
C ALA A 21 -15.82 -1.72 7.34
N ASP A 22 -16.36 -0.57 7.78
CA ASP A 22 -16.78 0.51 6.89
C ASP A 22 -15.57 1.20 6.23
N ASP A 23 -14.54 1.54 7.01
CA ASP A 23 -13.35 2.24 6.51
C ASP A 23 -12.52 1.36 5.55
N SER A 24 -12.41 0.06 5.84
CA SER A 24 -11.70 -0.88 4.96
C SER A 24 -12.42 -1.01 3.61
N GLN A 25 -13.75 -1.14 3.62
CA GLN A 25 -14.52 -1.18 2.38
C GLN A 25 -14.44 0.15 1.62
N ALA A 26 -14.51 1.28 2.32
CA ALA A 26 -14.40 2.60 1.71
C ALA A 26 -13.04 2.82 1.02
N LEU A 27 -11.94 2.38 1.64
CA LEU A 27 -10.62 2.42 1.03
C LEU A 27 -10.56 1.51 -0.21
N GLN A 28 -11.08 0.27 -0.10
CA GLN A 28 -11.13 -0.67 -1.23
C GLN A 28 -11.92 -0.12 -2.41
N ASP A 29 -13.09 0.46 -2.17
CA ASP A 29 -13.93 1.07 -3.19
C ASP A 29 -13.20 2.24 -3.87
N ARG A 30 -12.49 3.06 -3.08
CA ARG A 30 -11.70 4.17 -3.60
C ARG A 30 -10.54 3.69 -4.47
N LEU A 31 -9.78 2.69 -4.01
CA LEU A 31 -8.71 2.07 -4.78
C LEU A 31 -9.24 1.36 -6.03
N ALA A 32 -10.45 0.78 -6.01
CA ALA A 32 -11.07 0.14 -7.18
C ALA A 32 -11.38 1.13 -8.32
N THR A 33 -11.53 2.43 -8.02
CA THR A 33 -11.67 3.48 -9.04
C THR A 33 -10.35 3.83 -9.75
N LEU A 34 -9.22 3.48 -9.12
CA LEU A 34 -7.86 3.72 -9.62
C LEU A 34 -7.40 2.53 -10.48
N LYS A 35 -7.93 2.46 -11.71
CA LYS A 35 -7.61 1.38 -12.67
C LYS A 35 -6.15 1.45 -13.13
N SER A 36 -5.64 2.65 -13.32
CA SER A 36 -4.22 2.90 -13.55
C SER A 36 -3.79 4.24 -12.93
N PHE A 37 -2.51 4.32 -12.57
CA PHE A 37 -1.90 5.52 -12.01
C PHE A 37 -0.44 5.59 -12.46
N LYS A 38 0.00 6.73 -12.98
CA LYS A 38 1.41 6.98 -13.28
C LYS A 38 1.81 8.34 -12.76
N ALA A 39 2.88 8.42 -11.98
CA ALA A 39 3.36 9.69 -11.40
C ALA A 39 4.87 9.66 -11.22
N GLN A 40 5.46 10.83 -11.03
CA GLN A 40 6.76 10.92 -10.35
C GLN A 40 6.53 11.06 -8.85
N PHE A 41 7.50 10.66 -8.05
CA PHE A 41 7.47 10.89 -6.61
C PHE A 41 8.75 11.56 -6.13
N ALA A 42 8.61 12.37 -5.09
CA ALA A 42 9.70 12.79 -4.22
C ALA A 42 9.59 12.03 -2.90
N GLN A 43 10.67 11.37 -2.49
CA GLN A 43 10.78 10.66 -1.23
C GLN A 43 11.54 11.51 -0.20
N LYS A 44 11.04 11.48 1.04
CA LYS A 44 11.78 11.94 2.21
C LYS A 44 11.73 10.84 3.27
N VAL A 45 12.90 10.45 3.77
CA VAL A 45 13.03 9.49 4.86
C VAL A 45 13.46 10.22 6.12
N THR A 46 12.79 9.94 7.23
CA THR A 46 13.15 10.44 8.55
C THR A 46 13.29 9.31 9.55
N ASP A 47 14.20 9.45 10.50
CA ASP A 47 14.26 8.56 11.67
C ASP A 47 13.09 8.80 12.64
N LYS A 48 13.03 8.01 13.72
CA LYS A 48 11.99 8.11 14.75
C LYS A 48 12.06 9.43 15.54
N GLU A 49 13.20 10.12 15.52
CA GLU A 49 13.39 11.46 16.08
C GLU A 49 12.95 12.58 15.11
N GLY A 50 12.54 12.23 13.89
CA GLY A 50 12.09 13.16 12.85
C GLY A 50 13.21 13.85 12.07
N GLN A 51 14.46 13.43 12.24
CA GLN A 51 15.59 13.96 11.48
C GLN A 51 15.58 13.37 10.07
N ALA A 52 15.84 14.21 9.06
CA ALA A 52 15.94 13.74 7.69
C ALA A 52 17.21 12.92 7.50
N VAL A 53 17.04 11.66 7.11
CA VAL A 53 18.16 10.73 6.86
C VAL A 53 18.47 10.62 5.36
N MET A 54 17.45 10.75 4.50
CA MET A 54 17.59 10.62 3.06
C MET A 54 16.49 11.37 2.32
N GLN A 55 16.80 11.81 1.09
CA GLN A 55 15.82 12.24 0.10
C GLN A 55 16.06 11.45 -1.18
N GLY A 56 14.98 11.16 -1.89
CA GLY A 56 15.03 10.41 -3.14
C GLY A 56 13.96 10.87 -4.12
N GLU A 57 14.03 10.34 -5.32
CA GLU A 57 13.04 10.59 -6.35
C GLU A 57 12.95 9.39 -7.29
N GLY A 58 11.81 9.32 -7.98
CA GLY A 58 11.56 8.23 -8.88
C GLY A 58 10.19 8.31 -9.54
N THR A 59 9.74 7.17 -10.04
CA THR A 59 8.46 7.03 -10.72
C THR A 59 7.69 5.82 -10.22
N ILE A 60 6.36 5.97 -10.26
CA ILE A 60 5.42 4.89 -9.99
C ILE A 60 4.52 4.70 -11.20
N ALA A 61 4.23 3.46 -11.53
CA ALA A 61 3.13 3.04 -12.37
C ALA A 61 2.35 1.93 -11.66
N LEU A 62 1.03 2.06 -11.60
CA LEU A 62 0.12 1.06 -11.07
C LEU A 62 -0.89 0.73 -12.15
N GLN A 63 -1.22 -0.55 -12.28
CA GLN A 63 -2.36 -0.99 -13.08
C GLN A 63 -3.02 -2.17 -12.38
N GLN A 64 -4.34 -2.10 -12.25
CA GLN A 64 -5.06 -3.21 -11.65
C GLN A 64 -5.30 -4.34 -12.67
N PRO A 65 -5.30 -5.61 -12.23
CA PRO A 65 -4.90 -6.07 -10.89
C PRO A 65 -3.37 -6.27 -10.77
N MET A 66 -2.82 -6.06 -9.57
CA MET A 66 -1.48 -6.52 -9.15
C MET A 66 -0.27 -6.07 -9.97
N MET A 67 -0.40 -5.18 -10.96
CA MET A 67 0.72 -4.67 -11.73
C MET A 67 1.27 -3.38 -11.10
N ILE A 68 2.55 -3.39 -10.76
CA ILE A 68 3.23 -2.29 -10.10
C ILE A 68 4.59 -2.11 -10.77
N ARG A 69 4.99 -0.87 -11.02
CA ARG A 69 6.38 -0.51 -11.29
C ARG A 69 6.73 0.65 -10.40
N TRP A 70 7.64 0.43 -9.46
CA TRP A 70 8.21 1.44 -8.59
C TRP A 70 9.70 1.52 -8.90
N GLN A 71 10.14 2.63 -9.48
CA GLN A 71 11.54 2.88 -9.80
C GLN A 71 12.02 4.07 -8.98
N GLN A 72 12.95 3.84 -8.05
CA GLN A 72 13.76 4.88 -7.46
C GLN A 72 14.95 5.11 -8.39
N THR A 73 15.26 6.36 -8.72
CA THR A 73 16.44 6.70 -9.53
C THR A 73 17.51 7.42 -8.74
N ASN A 74 17.16 7.98 -7.58
CA ASN A 74 18.06 8.65 -6.66
C ASN A 74 17.62 8.38 -5.21
N PRO A 75 18.55 8.23 -4.24
CA PRO A 75 19.99 8.18 -4.43
C PRO A 75 20.48 6.83 -5.00
N ASP A 76 19.75 5.76 -4.70
CA ASP A 76 20.06 4.40 -5.15
C ASP A 76 19.07 3.98 -6.24
N ASP A 77 19.58 3.45 -7.35
CA ASP A 77 18.74 2.99 -8.45
C ASP A 77 18.20 1.59 -8.15
N THR A 78 16.95 1.56 -7.69
CA THR A 78 16.23 0.34 -7.30
C THR A 78 14.91 0.25 -8.06
N LEU A 79 14.56 -0.97 -8.45
CA LEU A 79 13.34 -1.26 -9.20
C LEU A 79 12.56 -2.38 -8.51
N PHE A 80 11.33 -2.07 -8.11
CA PHE A 80 10.33 -3.06 -7.74
C PHE A 80 9.27 -3.13 -8.83
N VAL A 81 9.16 -4.25 -9.53
CA VAL A 81 8.26 -4.40 -10.67
C VAL A 81 7.53 -5.73 -10.62
N SER A 82 6.21 -5.66 -10.71
CA SER A 82 5.32 -6.81 -10.76
C SER A 82 4.48 -6.77 -12.03
N ASN A 83 4.42 -7.90 -12.73
CA ASN A 83 3.51 -8.12 -13.85
C ASN A 83 2.19 -8.82 -13.44
N GLY A 84 1.96 -8.98 -12.13
CA GLY A 84 0.81 -9.68 -11.55
C GLY A 84 1.07 -11.13 -11.19
N ASP A 85 2.02 -11.80 -11.85
CA ASP A 85 2.40 -13.19 -11.57
C ASP A 85 3.72 -13.26 -10.79
N LYS A 86 4.75 -12.57 -11.31
CA LYS A 86 6.07 -12.46 -10.70
C LYS A 86 6.35 -11.01 -10.35
N THR A 87 7.12 -10.85 -9.28
CA THR A 87 7.70 -9.58 -8.88
C THR A 87 9.21 -9.69 -8.85
N TYR A 88 9.86 -8.67 -9.38
CA TYR A 88 11.30 -8.51 -9.39
C TYR A 88 11.64 -7.33 -8.51
N TYR A 89 12.58 -7.53 -7.60
CA TYR A 89 13.29 -6.46 -6.92
C TYR A 89 14.72 -6.44 -7.46
N PHE A 90 15.12 -5.33 -8.06
CA PHE A 90 16.45 -5.14 -8.61
C PHE A 90 17.13 -3.99 -7.88
N ASP A 91 18.29 -4.26 -7.32
CA ASP A 91 19.23 -3.27 -6.81
C ASP A 91 20.40 -3.20 -7.78
N SER A 92 20.55 -2.06 -8.46
CA SER A 92 21.59 -1.88 -9.46
C SER A 92 22.99 -1.76 -8.84
N PHE A 93 23.10 -1.25 -7.62
CA PHE A 93 24.38 -1.09 -6.94
C PHE A 93 24.89 -2.42 -6.41
N ALA A 94 23.98 -3.24 -5.88
CA ALA A 94 24.29 -4.61 -5.46
C ALA A 94 24.42 -5.59 -6.64
N GLU A 95 24.07 -5.17 -7.86
CA GLU A 95 23.98 -6.02 -9.06
C GLU A 95 23.18 -7.30 -8.81
N GLN A 96 22.06 -7.18 -8.08
CA GLN A 96 21.26 -8.32 -7.62
C GLN A 96 19.79 -8.16 -7.98
N VAL A 97 19.18 -9.25 -8.46
CA VAL A 97 17.74 -9.38 -8.70
C VAL A 97 17.17 -10.48 -7.81
N THR A 98 16.19 -10.12 -6.97
CA THR A 98 15.35 -11.09 -6.26
C THR A 98 14.03 -11.28 -7.02
N ILE A 99 13.66 -12.53 -7.29
CA ILE A 99 12.41 -12.89 -7.98
C ILE A 99 11.47 -13.57 -6.99
N MET A 100 10.24 -13.07 -6.89
CA MET A 100 9.23 -13.54 -5.95
C MET A 100 7.91 -13.79 -6.67
N LYS A 101 7.06 -14.66 -6.11
CA LYS A 101 5.65 -14.74 -6.54
C LYS A 101 4.92 -13.49 -6.07
N THR A 102 4.17 -12.83 -6.95
CA THR A 102 3.45 -11.61 -6.53
C THR A 102 2.43 -11.90 -5.43
N SER A 103 1.83 -13.10 -5.43
CA SER A 103 0.90 -13.52 -4.39
C SER A 103 1.52 -13.64 -2.99
N SER A 104 2.83 -13.92 -2.87
CA SER A 104 3.50 -14.04 -1.56
C SER A 104 3.94 -12.69 -0.99
N LEU A 105 4.01 -11.65 -1.82
CA LEU A 105 4.42 -10.31 -1.38
C LEU A 105 3.33 -9.53 -0.64
N ILE A 106 2.09 -9.99 -0.73
CA ILE A 106 0.98 -9.34 -0.04
C ILE A 106 1.18 -9.41 1.48
N ASP A 107 1.93 -10.41 1.96
CA ASP A 107 2.24 -10.59 3.37
C ASP A 107 3.36 -9.65 3.87
N SER A 108 4.25 -9.21 2.98
CA SER A 108 5.50 -8.53 3.39
C SER A 108 5.55 -7.05 3.03
N THR A 109 4.74 -6.56 2.07
CA THR A 109 4.83 -5.18 1.58
C THR A 109 3.44 -4.54 1.37
N PRO A 110 3.08 -3.49 2.13
CA PRO A 110 1.73 -2.93 2.09
C PRO A 110 1.42 -2.13 0.82
N PHE A 111 2.43 -1.82 -0.03
CA PHE A 111 2.18 -1.23 -1.35
C PHE A 111 1.35 -2.17 -2.25
N VAL A 112 1.40 -3.48 -2.02
CA VAL A 112 0.60 -4.43 -2.80
C VAL A 112 -0.90 -4.26 -2.52
N LEU A 113 -1.29 -3.77 -1.33
CA LEU A 113 -2.69 -3.45 -1.02
C LEU A 113 -3.28 -2.39 -1.97
N LEU A 114 -2.45 -1.50 -2.54
CA LEU A 114 -2.91 -0.50 -3.51
C LEU A 114 -3.49 -1.12 -4.79
N THR A 115 -3.14 -2.37 -5.09
CA THR A 115 -3.57 -3.08 -6.30
C THR A 115 -4.23 -4.43 -6.04
N SER A 116 -4.42 -4.80 -4.77
CA SER A 116 -5.04 -6.05 -4.35
C SER A 116 -6.56 -5.93 -4.27
N LYS A 117 -7.26 -6.95 -4.78
CA LYS A 117 -8.71 -7.15 -4.63
C LYS A 117 -9.05 -8.38 -3.79
N ASP A 118 -8.03 -9.02 -3.19
CA ASP A 118 -8.22 -10.25 -2.44
C ASP A 118 -8.73 -9.93 -1.01
N PRO A 119 -9.97 -10.31 -0.66
CA PRO A 119 -10.52 -10.04 0.67
C PRO A 119 -9.70 -10.67 1.79
N ALA A 120 -9.10 -11.84 1.56
CA ALA A 120 -8.29 -12.52 2.57
C ALA A 120 -7.04 -11.73 2.97
N GLN A 121 -6.59 -10.83 2.11
CA GLN A 121 -5.46 -9.94 2.38
C GLN A 121 -5.92 -8.74 3.20
N TRP A 122 -7.07 -8.16 2.84
CA TRP A 122 -7.65 -7.05 3.59
C TRP A 122 -8.03 -7.45 5.04
N GLU A 123 -8.37 -8.71 5.30
CA GLU A 123 -8.62 -9.23 6.65
C GLU A 123 -7.37 -9.22 7.56
N LYS A 124 -6.16 -9.15 6.99
CA LYS A 124 -4.90 -9.08 7.76
C LYS A 124 -4.61 -7.67 8.28
N TYR A 125 -5.35 -6.65 7.83
CA TYR A 125 -5.08 -5.26 8.18
C TYR A 125 -6.31 -4.60 8.80
N SER A 126 -6.05 -3.66 9.70
CA SER A 126 -7.04 -2.70 10.18
C SER A 126 -6.91 -1.43 9.34
N VAL A 127 -8.05 -0.85 8.96
CA VAL A 127 -8.11 0.40 8.20
C VAL A 127 -8.88 1.43 9.02
N LEU A 128 -8.34 2.64 9.09
CA LEU A 128 -8.97 3.78 9.75
C LEU A 128 -9.00 4.98 8.81
N ALA A 129 -10.16 5.62 8.67
CA ALA A 129 -10.25 6.89 7.96
C ALA A 129 -9.46 7.99 8.72
N THR A 130 -8.82 8.87 7.96
CA THR A 130 -8.10 10.04 8.45
C THR A 130 -8.58 11.30 7.72
N ASN A 131 -8.13 12.47 8.17
CA ASN A 131 -8.52 13.73 7.53
C ASN A 131 -8.13 13.82 6.04
N THR A 132 -7.09 13.10 5.61
CA THR A 132 -6.55 13.19 4.25
C THR A 132 -6.67 11.87 3.46
N GLY A 133 -7.22 10.82 4.06
CA GLY A 133 -7.36 9.51 3.44
C GLY A 133 -7.53 8.40 4.46
N PHE A 134 -6.62 7.43 4.49
CA PHE A 134 -6.73 6.24 5.35
C PHE A 134 -5.39 5.85 5.94
N SER A 135 -5.43 5.22 7.11
CA SER A 135 -4.29 4.58 7.77
C SER A 135 -4.53 3.08 7.79
N VAL A 136 -3.52 2.30 7.39
CA VAL A 136 -3.57 0.84 7.31
C VAL A 136 -2.48 0.26 8.21
N THR A 137 -2.88 -0.60 9.14
CA THR A 137 -1.97 -1.23 10.10
C THR A 137 -2.16 -2.75 10.11
N PRO A 138 -1.08 -3.56 10.20
CA PRO A 138 -1.22 -5.00 10.34
C PRO A 138 -1.97 -5.38 11.63
N ASN A 139 -2.85 -6.37 11.54
CA ASN A 139 -3.50 -6.94 12.72
C ASN A 139 -2.48 -7.68 13.59
N LYS A 140 -2.79 -7.82 14.88
CA LYS A 140 -1.91 -8.51 15.83
C LYS A 140 -1.60 -9.94 15.36
N GLY A 141 -0.32 -10.28 15.26
CA GLY A 141 0.16 -11.61 14.86
C GLY A 141 0.40 -11.77 13.36
N VAL A 142 0.14 -10.74 12.55
CA VAL A 142 0.58 -10.67 11.15
C VAL A 142 2.04 -10.24 11.14
N GLU A 143 2.92 -11.06 10.56
CA GLU A 143 4.32 -10.70 10.35
C GLU A 143 4.40 -9.68 9.21
N SER A 144 4.88 -8.48 9.49
CA SER A 144 5.03 -7.40 8.52
C SER A 144 6.30 -6.62 8.86
N GLN A 145 7.01 -6.14 7.84
CA GLN A 145 8.12 -5.20 8.03
C GLN A 145 7.65 -3.74 8.17
N VAL A 146 6.38 -3.49 7.82
CA VAL A 146 5.72 -2.20 7.94
C VAL A 146 4.77 -2.19 9.14
N GLU A 147 4.92 -1.19 9.98
CA GLU A 147 4.03 -0.91 11.12
C GLU A 147 2.77 -0.19 10.66
N GLN A 148 2.89 0.77 9.74
CA GLN A 148 1.78 1.58 9.24
C GLN A 148 1.98 2.05 7.80
N LEU A 149 0.92 2.04 7.00
CA LEU A 149 0.82 2.71 5.71
C LEU A 149 -0.29 3.76 5.76
N ASP A 150 0.07 5.03 5.63
CA ASP A 150 -0.89 6.10 5.42
C ASP A 150 -1.03 6.42 3.93
N ILE A 151 -2.27 6.47 3.46
CA ILE A 151 -2.64 6.72 2.07
C ILE A 151 -3.42 8.02 2.03
N ALA A 152 -2.88 9.03 1.35
CA ALA A 152 -3.57 10.28 1.08
C ALA A 152 -3.92 10.39 -0.41
N PHE A 153 -5.14 10.82 -0.70
CA PHE A 153 -5.65 10.98 -2.05
C PHE A 153 -5.56 12.45 -2.48
N ALA A 154 -5.52 12.69 -3.79
CA ALA A 154 -5.53 14.04 -4.34
C ALA A 154 -6.87 14.75 -4.06
N ASP A 155 -6.84 16.10 -4.01
CA ASP A 155 -8.02 16.94 -3.72
C ASP A 155 -9.16 16.76 -4.73
N ASN A 156 -8.82 16.44 -5.99
CA ASN A 156 -9.80 16.11 -7.02
C ASN A 156 -10.36 14.68 -6.87
N GLU A 157 -9.97 13.98 -5.80
CA GLU A 157 -10.28 12.60 -5.46
C GLU A 157 -9.84 11.56 -6.50
N GLN A 158 -9.06 11.98 -7.50
CA GLN A 158 -8.57 11.13 -8.57
C GLN A 158 -7.08 10.85 -8.35
N GLY A 159 -6.78 9.63 -7.92
CA GLY A 159 -5.40 9.17 -7.70
C GLY A 159 -4.84 9.51 -6.32
N LEU A 160 -3.53 9.29 -6.18
CA LEU A 160 -2.80 9.40 -4.92
C LEU A 160 -2.06 10.74 -4.83
N ALA A 161 -2.09 11.37 -3.66
CA ALA A 161 -1.29 12.54 -3.34
C ALA A 161 -0.01 12.17 -2.59
N LYS A 162 -0.13 11.29 -1.60
CA LYS A 162 0.98 10.93 -0.72
C LYS A 162 0.82 9.52 -0.17
N LEU A 163 1.94 8.82 -0.03
CA LEU A 163 2.04 7.63 0.83
C LEU A 163 3.04 7.90 1.94
N VAL A 164 2.77 7.39 3.14
CA VAL A 164 3.75 7.36 4.23
C VAL A 164 3.83 5.94 4.75
N VAL A 165 5.04 5.40 4.76
CA VAL A 165 5.34 4.08 5.33
C VAL A 165 6.13 4.27 6.60
N THR A 166 5.65 3.70 7.69
CA THR A 166 6.38 3.59 8.96
C THR A 166 6.84 2.15 9.11
N ASP A 167 8.15 1.90 9.14
CA ASP A 167 8.69 0.56 9.38
C ASP A 167 8.73 0.22 10.88
N ASN A 168 9.04 -1.04 11.20
CA ASN A 168 9.12 -1.52 12.59
C ASN A 168 10.24 -0.87 13.43
N SER A 169 11.15 -0.11 12.82
CA SER A 169 12.18 0.66 13.53
C SER A 169 11.70 2.07 13.91
N GLY A 170 10.52 2.47 13.41
CA GLY A 170 9.97 3.81 13.51
C GLY A 170 10.53 4.76 12.45
N GLN A 171 11.17 4.26 11.39
CA GLN A 171 11.60 5.09 10.26
C GLN A 171 10.40 5.40 9.38
N LEU A 172 10.27 6.67 8.98
CA LEU A 172 9.17 7.15 8.15
C LEU A 172 9.67 7.46 6.73
N SER A 173 9.16 6.74 5.74
CA SER A 173 9.34 7.01 4.32
C SER A 173 8.09 7.69 3.74
N SER A 174 8.20 8.99 3.47
CA SER A 174 7.13 9.79 2.84
C SER A 174 7.37 9.92 1.33
N PHE A 175 6.38 9.55 0.53
CA PHE A 175 6.37 9.68 -0.93
C PHE A 175 5.29 10.65 -1.36
N THR A 176 5.68 11.75 -1.99
CA THR A 176 4.73 12.77 -2.49
C THR A 176 4.67 12.69 -4.01
N PHE A 177 3.49 12.46 -4.57
CA PHE A 177 3.31 12.28 -6.00
C PHE A 177 3.04 13.60 -6.71
N ASN A 178 3.58 13.72 -7.92
CA ASN A 178 3.32 14.84 -8.81
C ASN A 178 3.19 14.36 -10.27
N ASN A 179 2.69 15.25 -11.13
CA ASN A 179 2.50 14.98 -12.56
C ASN A 179 1.69 13.68 -12.83
N ALA A 180 0.68 13.44 -11.99
CA ALA A 180 -0.10 12.22 -12.01
C ALA A 180 -0.97 12.12 -13.28
N GLN A 181 -0.91 10.96 -13.92
CA GLN A 181 -1.81 10.52 -14.96
C GLN A 181 -2.69 9.40 -14.38
N VAL A 182 -3.99 9.65 -14.33
CA VAL A 182 -4.96 8.76 -13.67
C VAL A 182 -5.84 8.11 -14.73
N ASN A 183 -6.02 6.79 -14.63
CA ASN A 183 -6.88 6.01 -15.52
C ASN A 183 -6.54 6.16 -17.01
N THR A 184 -5.27 6.48 -17.31
CA THR A 184 -4.72 6.45 -18.67
C THR A 184 -4.23 5.05 -19.01
N PRO A 185 -4.43 4.56 -20.24
CA PRO A 185 -3.91 3.26 -20.65
C PRO A 185 -2.38 3.20 -20.50
N LEU A 186 -1.88 2.12 -19.89
CA LEU A 186 -0.46 1.82 -19.80
C LEU A 186 -0.16 0.56 -20.60
N ASP A 187 0.96 0.56 -21.33
CA ASP A 187 1.40 -0.64 -22.03
C ASP A 187 1.77 -1.72 -21.00
N LYS A 188 1.42 -2.98 -21.28
CA LYS A 188 1.81 -4.11 -20.43
C LYS A 188 3.33 -4.21 -20.29
N SER A 189 4.09 -3.82 -21.32
CA SER A 189 5.55 -3.80 -21.28
C SER A 189 6.12 -2.89 -20.19
N THR A 190 5.33 -1.94 -19.66
CA THR A 190 5.71 -1.12 -18.49
C THR A 190 6.03 -1.97 -17.27
N PHE A 191 5.33 -3.10 -17.14
CA PHE A 191 5.37 -3.98 -15.97
C PHE A 191 6.22 -5.23 -16.19
N GLU A 192 6.86 -5.35 -17.35
CA GLU A 192 7.81 -6.41 -17.64
C GLU A 192 9.22 -5.98 -17.25
N PHE A 193 10.04 -6.94 -16.84
CA PHE A 193 11.44 -6.73 -16.53
C PHE A 193 12.27 -7.94 -16.94
N THR A 194 13.43 -7.66 -17.52
CA THR A 194 14.44 -8.66 -17.85
C THR A 194 15.69 -8.31 -17.07
N PRO A 195 16.17 -9.20 -16.18
CA PRO A 195 17.43 -9.00 -15.48
C PRO A 195 18.56 -8.66 -16.45
N PRO A 196 19.37 -7.63 -16.17
CA PRO A 196 20.56 -7.33 -16.98
C PRO A 196 21.53 -8.52 -17.01
N GLU A 197 22.37 -8.59 -18.03
CA GLU A 197 23.42 -9.62 -18.08
C GLU A 197 24.42 -9.43 -16.94
N GLY A 198 24.81 -10.53 -16.29
CA GLY A 198 25.85 -10.53 -15.24
C GLY A 198 25.37 -10.27 -13.81
N VAL A 199 24.10 -9.89 -13.61
CA VAL A 199 23.54 -9.71 -12.26
C VAL A 199 23.33 -11.03 -11.55
N GLU A 200 23.50 -11.04 -10.23
CA GLU A 200 23.14 -12.18 -9.40
C GLU A 200 21.62 -12.32 -9.36
N ILE A 201 21.12 -13.55 -9.49
CA ILE A 201 19.68 -13.85 -9.45
C ILE A 201 19.39 -14.74 -8.26
N ASP A 202 18.57 -14.22 -7.34
CA ASP A 202 17.97 -14.96 -6.24
C ASP A 202 16.49 -15.23 -6.56
N ASP A 203 16.19 -16.42 -7.11
CA ASP A 203 14.82 -16.81 -7.47
C ASP A 203 14.13 -17.56 -6.32
N GLN A 204 13.29 -16.82 -5.59
CA GLN A 204 12.43 -17.32 -4.50
C GLN A 204 11.00 -17.60 -4.98
N SER A 205 10.71 -17.47 -6.28
CA SER A 205 9.35 -17.63 -6.81
C SER A 205 8.89 -19.09 -6.81
N ASN A 206 9.81 -20.03 -6.81
CA ASN A 206 9.53 -21.43 -6.54
C ASN A 206 9.85 -21.66 -5.06
N GLY A 207 8.83 -21.68 -4.21
CA GLY A 207 9.02 -22.01 -2.79
C GLY A 207 9.80 -23.32 -2.65
N GLU A 208 10.54 -23.46 -1.55
CA GLU A 208 11.23 -24.70 -1.19
C GLU A 208 10.32 -25.93 -1.31
#